data_AF-A0A7V2RIX6-F1
#
_entry.id   AF-A0A7V2RIX6-F1
#
_cell.length_a   1.000
_cell.length_b   1.000
_cell.length_c   1.000
_cell.angle_alpha   90.00
_cell.angle_beta   90.00
_cell.angle_gamma   90.00
#
_symmetry.space_group_name_H-M   'P 1'
#
loop_
_entity.id
_entity.type
_entity.pdbx_description
1 polymer ?
#
loop_
_entity_poly.entity_id
_entity_poly.type
_entity_poly.pdbx_seq_one_letter_code
_entity_poly.pdbx_strand_id
1 'polypeptide(L)'
;MIKQKRLSLGILWCPSKRAGIYSRPNSRPNSRPNSARGLSFLPTFLLFTFYLLLPSSLCAQRLESEFKLAVPPGQEEAIWQYLKENFSTQKLKTLDTALSSSNEEEHFTDLYFDDSEKHLLAQNAGARYRQRFLGDSLLKKLVQLKLASADSSGVARQEIKFSVYENPKKSDRQAMHPFWKYIKPKDRDEVNLYLFPLGVEANDLRPALKMEQDRRRVYIHEYGQPIVTITLDRATSAYFPYPSFSEMEIELNEVRYTQANFEEKKRLENFNESIKKQIMGQFPGLRQDQTPKYNKMHALVSGNVLAMVAGNVPYIVLAGIFGFALFLFFTVKRPLFSP
;
A
#
# COMPACT_ATOMS: atom_id res chain seq x y z
N MET A 1 -8.51 25.42 -38.12
CA MET A 1 -7.12 25.54 -37.64
C MET A 1 -7.02 26.71 -36.67
N ILE A 2 -7.08 26.47 -35.36
CA ILE A 2 -6.94 27.52 -34.34
C ILE A 2 -5.97 26.98 -33.28
N LYS A 3 -4.82 27.66 -33.17
CA LYS A 3 -3.73 27.39 -32.21
C LYS A 3 -4.21 27.68 -30.79
N GLN A 4 -4.20 26.68 -29.92
CA GLN A 4 -4.41 26.87 -28.48
C GLN A 4 -3.12 27.31 -27.79
N LYS A 5 -3.21 28.48 -27.15
CA LYS A 5 -2.21 29.08 -26.27
C LYS A 5 -2.01 28.22 -25.02
N ARG A 6 -0.75 27.90 -24.71
CA ARG A 6 -0.32 27.44 -23.39
C ARG A 6 -0.37 28.63 -22.42
N LEU A 7 -1.18 28.52 -21.38
CA LEU A 7 -1.09 29.37 -20.19
C LEU A 7 -0.30 28.61 -19.13
N SER A 8 0.87 29.15 -18.82
CA SER A 8 1.71 28.82 -17.67
C SER A 8 1.08 29.36 -16.40
N LEU A 9 0.88 28.51 -15.40
CA LEU A 9 0.55 28.94 -14.03
C LEU A 9 1.63 28.43 -13.09
N GLY A 10 2.14 29.38 -12.31
CA GLY A 10 3.39 29.31 -11.56
C GLY A 10 3.36 28.32 -10.41
N ILE A 11 4.49 27.62 -10.28
CA ILE A 11 4.83 26.83 -9.10
C ILE A 11 5.45 27.79 -8.10
N LEU A 12 4.80 27.96 -6.94
CA LEU A 12 5.35 28.65 -5.79
C LEU A 12 6.56 27.85 -5.27
N TRP A 13 7.73 28.49 -5.33
CA TRP A 13 9.02 27.97 -4.89
C TRP A 13 9.23 28.37 -3.43
N CYS A 14 9.52 27.41 -2.54
CA CYS A 14 9.87 27.67 -1.15
C CYS A 14 11.36 27.34 -0.94
N PRO A 15 12.22 28.29 -0.53
CA PRO A 15 13.67 28.08 -0.49
C PRO A 15 14.12 27.44 0.83
N SER A 16 14.81 26.29 0.77
CA SER A 16 15.52 25.73 1.92
C SER A 16 16.90 26.39 2.05
N LYS A 17 17.17 26.92 3.23
CA LYS A 17 18.39 27.61 3.65
C LYS A 17 19.65 26.75 3.48
N ARG A 18 20.70 27.39 2.97
CA ARG A 18 22.11 26.97 3.06
C ARG A 18 22.60 27.12 4.50
N ALA A 19 23.26 26.09 5.00
CA ALA A 19 24.33 26.16 6.00
C ALA A 19 25.39 25.17 5.49
N GLY A 20 26.69 25.44 5.46
CA GLY A 20 27.50 26.33 6.28
C GLY A 20 28.77 25.53 6.55
N ILE A 21 29.85 25.96 5.92
CA ILE A 21 31.17 25.33 5.86
C ILE A 21 31.75 25.21 7.27
N TYR A 22 32.26 24.03 7.66
CA TYR A 22 33.14 23.89 8.82
C TYR A 22 34.51 23.33 8.40
N SER A 23 35.47 24.22 8.39
CA SER A 23 36.91 23.97 8.29
C SER A 23 37.42 23.42 9.62
N ARG A 24 38.21 22.35 9.60
CA ARG A 24 39.06 21.94 10.74
C ARG A 24 40.32 22.80 10.79
N PRO A 25 40.89 22.99 11.98
CA PRO A 25 42.31 22.72 12.09
C PRO A 25 42.69 21.86 13.30
N ASN A 26 43.84 21.25 13.10
CA ASN A 26 44.56 20.29 13.91
C ASN A 26 45.53 21.03 14.85
N SER A 27 45.55 20.73 16.14
CA SER A 27 46.76 20.83 17.00
C SER A 27 46.50 20.35 18.43
N ARG A 28 47.24 19.30 18.82
CA ARG A 28 47.74 19.08 20.20
C ARG A 28 49.01 19.97 20.37
N PRO A 29 49.62 20.21 21.57
CA PRO A 29 49.59 19.36 22.78
C PRO A 29 49.68 20.07 24.16
N ASN A 30 49.66 19.21 25.20
CA ASN A 30 50.46 19.23 26.44
C ASN A 30 49.97 19.89 27.76
N SER A 31 50.43 19.23 28.83
CA SER A 31 50.59 19.61 30.25
C SER A 31 49.37 19.64 31.21
N ARG A 32 49.44 18.73 32.19
CA ARG A 32 48.84 18.75 33.55
C ARG A 32 49.56 19.80 34.46
N PRO A 33 49.23 19.99 35.75
CA PRO A 33 47.97 19.84 36.53
C PRO A 33 47.70 21.08 37.46
N ASN A 34 46.66 20.93 38.31
CA ASN A 34 46.46 21.52 39.65
C ASN A 34 45.49 22.69 39.85
N SER A 35 44.53 22.35 40.72
CA SER A 35 44.03 23.12 41.87
C SER A 35 42.86 24.09 41.72
N ALA A 36 41.96 23.92 42.69
CA ALA A 36 41.13 24.92 43.36
C ALA A 36 39.76 25.27 42.75
N ARG A 37 38.74 24.73 43.43
CA ARG A 37 37.59 25.43 44.05
C ARG A 37 36.85 26.47 43.21
N GLY A 38 35.59 26.15 42.91
CA GLY A 38 34.59 27.13 42.50
C GLY A 38 33.24 26.47 42.25
N LEU A 39 32.47 26.20 43.32
CA LEU A 39 31.04 25.93 43.22
C LEU A 39 30.36 27.08 42.46
N SER A 40 29.74 26.78 41.33
CA SER A 40 28.68 27.61 40.75
C SER A 40 27.55 26.68 40.33
N PHE A 41 26.57 26.58 41.23
CA PHE A 41 25.27 25.97 40.99
C PHE A 41 24.42 26.91 40.12
N LEU A 42 23.73 26.32 39.14
CA LEU A 42 22.65 26.85 38.28
C LEU A 42 23.05 27.75 37.07
N PRO A 43 22.39 27.59 35.89
CA PRO A 43 21.08 26.98 35.69
C PRO A 43 21.06 25.86 34.63
N THR A 44 21.19 24.61 35.07
CA THR A 44 20.84 23.43 34.25
C THR A 44 19.33 23.26 34.08
N PHE A 45 18.53 24.15 34.68
CA PHE A 45 17.06 24.09 34.69
C PHE A 45 16.39 24.77 33.47
N LEU A 46 17.12 25.57 32.69
CA LEU A 46 16.56 26.35 31.57
C LEU A 46 16.74 25.69 30.19
N LEU A 47 17.54 24.63 30.10
CA LEU A 47 17.69 23.82 28.88
C LEU A 47 16.72 22.62 28.81
N PHE A 48 16.05 22.30 29.93
CA PHE A 48 15.05 21.21 29.98
C PHE A 48 13.63 21.67 29.63
N THR A 49 13.31 22.95 29.85
CA THR A 49 11.98 23.52 29.53
C THR A 49 11.78 23.85 28.06
N PHE A 50 12.85 24.02 27.26
CA PHE A 50 12.72 24.29 25.83
C PHE A 50 12.46 23.03 24.98
N TYR A 51 12.75 21.83 25.52
CA TYR A 51 12.42 20.56 24.86
C TYR A 51 10.96 20.12 25.04
N LEU A 52 10.23 20.70 26.00
CA LEU A 52 8.80 20.42 26.24
C LEU A 52 7.85 21.28 25.40
N LEU A 53 8.38 22.24 24.63
CA LEU A 53 7.60 23.12 23.75
C LEU A 53 7.94 22.92 22.26
N LEU A 54 8.67 21.86 21.91
CA LEU A 54 8.63 21.40 20.53
C LEU A 54 7.21 20.92 20.29
N PRO A 55 6.42 21.57 19.40
CA PRO A 55 5.20 20.96 18.93
C PRO A 55 5.65 19.63 18.35
N SER A 56 5.28 18.54 19.03
CA SER A 56 5.27 17.23 18.41
C SER A 56 4.44 17.50 17.17
N SER A 57 5.12 17.53 16.03
CA SER A 57 4.47 17.44 14.74
C SER A 57 3.93 16.03 14.77
N LEU A 58 2.82 15.84 15.49
CA LEU A 58 1.93 14.72 15.38
C LEU A 58 1.63 14.73 13.91
N CYS A 59 2.40 13.93 13.18
CA CYS A 59 2.21 13.65 11.77
C CYS A 59 0.79 13.12 11.77
N ALA A 60 -0.18 14.00 11.47
CA ALA A 60 -1.57 13.78 11.76
C ALA A 60 -1.93 12.47 11.09
N GLN A 61 -2.09 11.44 11.91
CA GLN A 61 -2.15 10.08 11.43
C GLN A 61 -3.45 9.96 10.67
N ARG A 62 -3.29 9.79 9.36
CA ARG A 62 -4.34 9.74 8.37
C ARG A 62 -5.12 8.44 8.56
N LEU A 63 -6.41 8.56 8.89
CA LEU A 63 -7.29 7.41 9.12
C LEU A 63 -8.11 7.16 7.85
N GLU A 64 -7.78 6.11 7.13
CA GLU A 64 -8.55 5.63 5.97
C GLU A 64 -9.85 4.98 6.51
N SER A 65 -11.03 5.51 6.14
CA SER A 65 -12.34 4.95 6.50
C SER A 65 -12.99 4.38 5.25
N GLU A 66 -12.93 3.06 5.12
CA GLU A 66 -13.21 2.37 3.87
C GLU A 66 -14.21 1.22 4.08
N PHE A 67 -15.37 1.28 3.42
CA PHE A 67 -16.37 0.22 3.49
C PHE A 67 -16.25 -0.74 2.31
N LYS A 68 -15.77 -1.96 2.59
CA LYS A 68 -15.56 -3.01 1.58
C LYS A 68 -16.71 -3.99 1.44
N LEU A 69 -17.03 -4.30 0.19
CA LEU A 69 -18.03 -5.27 -0.24
C LEU A 69 -17.39 -6.28 -1.19
N ALA A 70 -17.56 -7.57 -0.92
CA ALA A 70 -17.26 -8.63 -1.87
C ALA A 70 -18.30 -8.61 -3.01
N VAL A 71 -17.80 -8.65 -4.24
CA VAL A 71 -18.63 -8.64 -5.46
C VAL A 71 -18.75 -10.08 -5.98
N PRO A 72 -19.98 -10.62 -6.13
CA PRO A 72 -20.17 -11.94 -6.72
C PRO A 72 -19.62 -12.00 -8.16
N PRO A 73 -19.01 -13.14 -8.56
CA PRO A 73 -18.52 -13.30 -9.93
C PRO A 73 -19.62 -13.06 -10.96
N GLY A 74 -19.29 -12.31 -12.02
CA GLY A 74 -20.21 -12.02 -13.13
C GLY A 74 -21.13 -10.82 -12.90
N GLN A 75 -21.08 -10.16 -11.74
CA GLN A 75 -21.87 -8.95 -11.47
C GLN A 75 -21.10 -7.65 -11.71
N GLU A 76 -19.80 -7.71 -11.99
CA GLU A 76 -18.92 -6.55 -12.06
C GLU A 76 -19.40 -5.52 -13.09
N GLU A 77 -19.74 -5.96 -14.30
CA GLU A 77 -20.16 -5.06 -15.37
C GLU A 77 -21.54 -4.45 -15.10
N ALA A 78 -22.47 -5.24 -14.55
CA ALA A 78 -23.79 -4.74 -14.16
C ALA A 78 -23.69 -3.68 -13.06
N ILE A 79 -22.85 -3.91 -12.05
CA ILE A 79 -22.55 -2.92 -11.01
C ILE A 79 -21.92 -1.68 -11.63
N TRP A 80 -20.92 -1.84 -12.50
CA TRP A 80 -20.25 -0.70 -13.12
C TRP A 80 -21.20 0.19 -13.93
N GLN A 81 -22.06 -0.39 -14.76
CA GLN A 81 -23.05 0.37 -15.51
C GLN A 81 -24.03 1.08 -14.59
N TYR A 82 -24.52 0.38 -13.56
CA TYR A 82 -25.38 1.00 -12.54
C TYR A 82 -24.71 2.20 -11.87
N LEU A 83 -23.43 2.08 -11.47
CA LEU A 83 -22.70 3.15 -10.81
C LEU A 83 -22.57 4.39 -11.71
N LYS A 84 -22.18 4.21 -12.98
CA LYS A 84 -22.07 5.32 -13.94
C LYS A 84 -23.40 6.02 -14.17
N GLU A 85 -24.49 5.26 -14.28
CA GLU A 85 -25.81 5.82 -14.55
C GLU A 85 -26.38 6.54 -13.33
N ASN A 86 -26.30 5.92 -12.15
CA ASN A 86 -26.94 6.39 -10.91
C ASN A 86 -26.16 7.47 -10.19
N PHE A 87 -24.84 7.49 -10.35
CA PHE A 87 -23.96 8.54 -9.81
C PHE A 87 -23.40 9.44 -10.93
N SER A 88 -24.15 9.61 -12.02
CA SER A 88 -23.84 10.60 -13.06
C SER A 88 -24.05 12.02 -12.55
N THR A 89 -23.29 12.98 -13.09
CA THR A 89 -23.45 14.41 -12.75
C THR A 89 -24.91 14.87 -12.93
N GLN A 90 -25.59 14.39 -13.97
CA GLN A 90 -26.98 14.77 -14.24
C GLN A 90 -27.93 14.33 -13.12
N LYS A 91 -27.80 13.09 -12.62
CA LYS A 91 -28.62 12.57 -11.51
C LYS A 91 -28.20 13.16 -10.16
N LEU A 92 -26.90 13.35 -9.91
CA LEU A 92 -26.45 13.95 -8.66
C LEU A 92 -26.96 15.38 -8.51
N LYS A 93 -27.01 16.16 -9.60
CA LYS A 93 -27.54 17.52 -9.60
C LYS A 93 -29.03 17.63 -9.30
N THR A 94 -29.81 16.55 -9.44
CA THR A 94 -31.23 16.56 -9.00
C THR A 94 -31.36 16.44 -7.48
N LEU A 95 -30.32 15.96 -6.80
CA LEU A 95 -30.26 15.89 -5.34
C LEU A 95 -29.68 17.18 -4.76
N ASP A 96 -28.56 17.65 -5.31
CA ASP A 96 -27.92 18.90 -4.95
C ASP A 96 -27.12 19.44 -6.14
N THR A 97 -27.42 20.69 -6.53
CA THR A 97 -26.78 21.37 -7.67
C THR A 97 -25.26 21.54 -7.54
N ALA A 98 -24.72 21.50 -6.31
CA ALA A 98 -23.29 21.56 -6.04
C ALA A 98 -22.56 20.26 -6.36
N LEU A 99 -23.29 19.14 -6.51
CA LEU A 99 -22.72 17.84 -6.77
C LEU A 99 -22.37 17.63 -8.24
N SER A 100 -21.28 16.90 -8.46
CA SER A 100 -20.85 16.43 -9.77
C SER A 100 -20.09 15.12 -9.64
N SER A 101 -19.82 14.45 -10.75
CA SER A 101 -19.04 13.23 -10.76
C SER A 101 -18.12 13.11 -11.95
N SER A 102 -17.06 12.32 -11.76
CA SER A 102 -16.12 11.92 -12.80
C SER A 102 -15.74 10.46 -12.64
N ASN A 103 -15.44 9.79 -13.75
CA ASN A 103 -15.05 8.38 -13.75
C ASN A 103 -13.60 8.22 -14.20
N GLU A 104 -12.91 7.20 -13.69
CA GLU A 104 -11.54 6.85 -14.07
C GLU A 104 -11.37 5.33 -14.08
N GLU A 105 -10.60 4.82 -15.04
CA GLU A 105 -10.22 3.41 -15.12
C GLU A 105 -8.70 3.31 -15.11
N GLU A 106 -8.18 2.44 -14.26
CA GLU A 106 -6.76 2.38 -13.92
C GLU A 106 -6.32 0.93 -13.81
N HIS A 107 -5.03 0.69 -14.06
CA HIS A 107 -4.42 -0.61 -13.86
C HIS A 107 -3.32 -0.52 -12.80
N PHE A 108 -3.26 -1.50 -11.90
CA PHE A 108 -2.24 -1.60 -10.87
C PHE A 108 -1.51 -2.92 -10.94
N THR A 109 -0.20 -2.85 -10.69
CA THR A 109 0.62 -4.04 -10.40
C THR A 109 1.17 -3.91 -8.99
N ASP A 110 0.84 -4.88 -8.14
CA ASP A 110 1.27 -4.95 -6.75
C ASP A 110 2.21 -6.15 -6.54
N LEU A 111 3.34 -5.89 -5.89
CA LEU A 111 4.23 -6.92 -5.35
C LEU A 111 4.20 -6.82 -3.82
N TYR A 112 3.59 -7.82 -3.18
CA TYR A 112 3.52 -7.95 -1.73
C TYR A 112 4.78 -8.62 -1.18
N PHE A 113 5.15 -8.21 0.02
CA PHE A 113 6.26 -8.76 0.78
C PHE A 113 5.75 -9.28 2.12
N ASP A 114 6.38 -10.35 2.58
CA ASP A 114 6.17 -10.94 3.91
C ASP A 114 7.45 -11.68 4.31
N ASP A 115 7.56 -12.06 5.57
CA ASP A 115 8.63 -12.94 6.01
C ASP A 115 8.27 -14.42 5.78
N SER A 116 9.17 -15.34 6.13
CA SER A 116 8.94 -16.78 5.97
C SER A 116 7.82 -17.32 6.85
N GLU A 117 7.55 -16.66 7.98
CA GLU A 117 6.53 -17.06 8.95
C GLU A 117 5.15 -16.45 8.64
N LYS A 118 5.10 -15.52 7.67
CA LYS A 118 3.92 -14.81 7.20
C LYS A 118 3.27 -13.96 8.29
N HIS A 119 4.08 -13.28 9.09
CA HIS A 119 3.60 -12.44 10.18
C HIS A 119 2.68 -11.32 9.71
N LEU A 120 2.92 -10.72 8.53
CA LEU A 120 2.05 -9.67 8.01
C LEU A 120 0.68 -10.24 7.63
N LEU A 121 0.66 -11.40 6.97
CA LEU A 121 -0.58 -12.12 6.65
C LEU A 121 -1.37 -12.44 7.92
N ALA A 122 -0.72 -13.02 8.94
CA ALA A 122 -1.35 -13.43 10.19
C ALA A 122 -1.99 -12.25 10.94
N GLN A 123 -1.43 -11.05 10.79
CA GLN A 123 -1.90 -9.83 11.45
C GLN A 123 -2.77 -8.95 10.54
N ASN A 124 -3.26 -9.48 9.40
CA ASN A 124 -4.05 -8.74 8.41
C ASN A 124 -3.37 -7.45 7.92
N ALA A 125 -2.03 -7.39 7.99
CA ALA A 125 -1.21 -6.30 7.53
C ALA A 125 -0.69 -6.57 6.11
N GLY A 126 -0.02 -5.60 5.51
CA GLY A 126 0.63 -5.82 4.22
C GLY A 126 1.68 -4.76 3.90
N ALA A 127 2.82 -5.22 3.40
CA ALA A 127 3.84 -4.39 2.78
C ALA A 127 3.83 -4.65 1.27
N ARG A 128 3.73 -3.60 0.46
CA ARG A 128 3.70 -3.76 -1.01
C ARG A 128 4.42 -2.66 -1.77
N TYR A 129 5.03 -3.03 -2.87
CA TYR A 129 5.46 -2.12 -3.93
C TYR A 129 4.36 -2.07 -4.99
N ARG A 130 3.88 -0.88 -5.31
CA ARG A 130 2.76 -0.64 -6.22
C ARG A 130 3.19 0.20 -7.42
N GLN A 131 2.73 -0.21 -8.59
CA GLN A 131 2.80 0.55 -9.84
C GLN A 131 1.38 0.90 -10.27
N ARG A 132 1.15 2.16 -10.65
CA ARG A 132 -0.14 2.69 -11.11
C ARG A 132 -0.02 3.12 -12.57
N PHE A 133 -0.92 2.62 -13.42
CA PHE A 133 -0.98 2.90 -14.84
C PHE A 133 -2.34 3.50 -15.22
N LEU A 134 -2.32 4.42 -16.19
CA LEU A 134 -3.50 4.95 -16.86
C LEU A 134 -3.33 4.66 -18.35
N GLY A 135 -4.13 3.71 -18.86
CA GLY A 135 -3.79 3.02 -20.11
C GLY A 135 -2.38 2.41 -20.00
N ASP A 136 -1.55 2.62 -21.02
CA ASP A 136 -0.17 2.10 -21.05
C ASP A 136 0.85 3.02 -20.34
N SER A 137 0.40 4.15 -19.78
CA SER A 137 1.28 5.14 -19.16
C SER A 137 1.45 4.89 -17.66
N LEU A 138 2.69 4.64 -17.23
CA LEU A 138 3.04 4.58 -15.81
C LEU A 138 2.92 5.98 -15.18
N LEU A 139 1.97 6.14 -14.25
CA LEU A 139 1.75 7.41 -13.55
C LEU A 139 2.57 7.52 -12.26
N LYS A 140 2.64 6.45 -11.46
CA LYS A 140 3.24 6.51 -10.14
C LYS A 140 3.76 5.16 -9.68
N LYS A 141 4.84 5.20 -8.90
CA LYS A 141 5.36 4.09 -8.11
C LYS A 141 5.42 4.49 -6.64
N LEU A 142 5.11 3.57 -5.73
CA LEU A 142 5.17 3.80 -4.29
C LEU A 142 5.37 2.49 -3.54
N VAL A 143 5.90 2.58 -2.31
CA VAL A 143 5.80 1.49 -1.33
C VAL A 143 4.75 1.86 -0.29
N GLN A 144 3.95 0.88 0.11
CA GLN A 144 2.86 1.01 1.06
C GLN A 144 2.98 0.00 2.19
N LEU A 145 2.77 0.47 3.42
CA LEU A 145 2.47 -0.36 4.57
C LEU A 145 1.00 -0.12 4.95
N LYS A 146 0.18 -1.17 4.91
CA LYS A 146 -1.20 -1.14 5.42
C LYS A 146 -1.26 -1.93 6.71
N LEU A 147 -1.36 -1.25 7.83
CA LEU A 147 -1.36 -1.84 9.17
C LEU A 147 -2.80 -1.98 9.68
N ALA A 148 -3.04 -2.95 10.55
CA ALA A 148 -4.29 -3.03 11.28
C ALA A 148 -4.40 -1.85 12.27
N SER A 149 -5.60 -1.31 12.43
CA SER A 149 -5.91 -0.36 13.51
C SER A 149 -6.33 -1.14 14.76
N ALA A 150 -6.31 -0.47 15.92
CA ALA A 150 -6.95 -0.99 17.14
C ALA A 150 -8.49 -0.98 17.06
N ASP A 151 -9.06 -0.42 15.99
CA ASP A 151 -10.50 -0.44 15.73
C ASP A 151 -11.00 -1.86 15.43
N SER A 152 -11.93 -2.33 16.26
CA SER A 152 -12.55 -3.64 16.14
C SER A 152 -13.42 -3.81 14.89
N SER A 153 -13.85 -2.70 14.27
CA SER A 153 -14.67 -2.76 13.05
C SER A 153 -13.87 -3.18 11.81
N GLY A 154 -12.53 -3.03 11.84
CA GLY A 154 -11.65 -3.24 10.70
C GLY A 154 -11.80 -2.22 9.55
N VAL A 155 -12.73 -1.27 9.68
CA VAL A 155 -13.00 -0.22 8.68
C VAL A 155 -11.88 0.80 8.66
N ALA A 156 -11.33 1.11 9.82
CA ALA A 156 -10.22 2.04 9.96
C ALA A 156 -8.87 1.34 9.86
N ARG A 157 -7.96 1.83 9.02
CA ARG A 157 -6.59 1.31 8.91
C ARG A 157 -5.57 2.42 8.81
N GLN A 158 -4.35 2.13 9.25
CA GLN A 158 -3.22 3.01 9.04
C GLN A 158 -2.54 2.65 7.71
N GLU A 159 -2.43 3.62 6.82
CA GLU A 159 -1.70 3.48 5.56
C GLU A 159 -0.50 4.44 5.53
N ILE A 160 0.71 3.88 5.49
CA ILE A 160 1.96 4.63 5.36
C ILE A 160 2.48 4.48 3.93
N LYS A 161 2.86 5.59 3.29
CA LYS A 161 3.28 5.64 1.89
C LYS A 161 4.69 6.21 1.77
N PHE A 162 5.58 5.44 1.14
CA PHE A 162 6.95 5.83 0.86
C PHE A 162 7.18 6.04 -0.63
N SER A 163 8.00 7.03 -0.98
CA SER A 163 8.45 7.23 -2.35
C SER A 163 9.49 6.18 -2.75
N VAL A 164 9.44 5.72 -4.00
CA VAL A 164 10.33 4.63 -4.46
C VAL A 164 11.76 5.12 -4.67
N TYR A 165 12.72 4.24 -4.38
CA TYR A 165 14.12 4.45 -4.69
C TYR A 165 14.44 4.07 -6.15
N GLU A 166 14.15 4.96 -7.09
CA GLU A 166 14.21 4.65 -8.53
C GLU A 166 15.62 4.33 -9.06
N ASN A 167 16.65 4.98 -8.49
CA ASN A 167 18.03 4.88 -8.96
C ASN A 167 18.94 4.50 -7.78
N PRO A 168 18.96 3.21 -7.38
CA PRO A 168 19.80 2.76 -6.29
C PRO A 168 21.28 2.94 -6.64
N LYS A 169 22.04 3.55 -5.72
CA LYS A 169 23.49 3.72 -5.89
C LYS A 169 24.16 2.35 -5.82
N LYS A 170 25.13 2.08 -6.69
CA LYS A 170 25.94 0.83 -6.64
C LYS A 170 26.62 0.59 -5.29
N SER A 171 26.93 1.66 -4.55
CA SER A 171 27.53 1.59 -3.22
C SER A 171 26.54 1.15 -2.12
N ASP A 172 25.23 1.22 -2.38
CA ASP A 172 24.21 0.85 -1.41
C ASP A 172 23.94 -0.65 -1.48
N ARG A 173 24.71 -1.41 -0.69
CA ARG A 173 24.58 -2.87 -0.62
C ARG A 173 23.21 -3.33 -0.14
N GLN A 174 22.56 -2.56 0.73
CA GLN A 174 21.24 -2.92 1.25
C GLN A 174 20.17 -2.85 0.15
N ALA A 175 20.35 -1.99 -0.87
CA ALA A 175 19.49 -1.97 -2.05
C ALA A 175 19.61 -3.22 -2.94
N MET A 176 20.49 -4.17 -2.64
CA MET A 176 20.47 -5.51 -3.26
C MET A 176 19.36 -6.40 -2.69
N HIS A 177 18.85 -6.08 -1.50
CA HIS A 177 17.77 -6.82 -0.86
C HIS A 177 16.46 -6.67 -1.64
N PRO A 178 15.65 -7.75 -1.81
CA PRO A 178 14.44 -7.73 -2.61
C PRO A 178 13.42 -6.65 -2.23
N PHE A 179 13.35 -6.29 -0.95
CA PHE A 179 12.47 -5.23 -0.45
C PHE A 179 13.15 -3.86 -0.42
N TRP A 180 14.37 -3.76 0.12
CA TRP A 180 15.04 -2.46 0.31
C TRP A 180 15.44 -1.75 -0.97
N LYS A 181 15.53 -2.49 -2.09
CA LYS A 181 15.74 -1.88 -3.41
C LYS A 181 14.67 -0.85 -3.78
N TYR A 182 13.49 -0.90 -3.14
CA TYR A 182 12.40 0.06 -3.38
C TYR A 182 12.36 1.21 -2.36
N ILE A 183 13.11 1.15 -1.26
CA ILE A 183 13.06 2.14 -0.17
C ILE A 183 14.31 3.02 -0.17
N LYS A 184 14.11 4.34 -0.09
CA LYS A 184 15.22 5.29 -0.02
C LYS A 184 15.95 5.13 1.32
N PRO A 185 17.29 5.28 1.35
CA PRO A 185 18.05 5.10 2.59
C PRO A 185 17.52 5.88 3.79
N LYS A 186 17.08 7.13 3.57
CA LYS A 186 16.54 8.00 4.61
C LYS A 186 15.20 7.56 5.23
N ASP A 187 14.47 6.67 4.56
CA ASP A 187 13.14 6.21 4.98
C ASP A 187 13.20 4.80 5.61
N ARG A 188 14.37 4.14 5.66
CA ARG A 188 14.51 2.74 6.12
C ARG A 188 14.27 2.57 7.61
N ASP A 189 14.77 3.50 8.42
CA ASP A 189 14.58 3.45 9.87
C ASP A 189 13.09 3.60 10.23
N GLU A 190 12.38 4.47 9.50
CA GLU A 190 10.94 4.67 9.64
C GLU A 190 10.16 3.41 9.23
N VAL A 191 10.55 2.75 8.14
CA VAL A 191 9.94 1.46 7.74
C VAL A 191 10.10 0.41 8.83
N ASN A 192 11.30 0.27 9.40
CA ASN A 192 11.52 -0.66 10.51
C ASN A 192 10.69 -0.30 11.75
N LEU A 193 10.54 1.00 12.06
CA LEU A 193 9.72 1.46 13.18
C LEU A 193 8.26 0.99 13.05
N TYR A 194 7.70 0.99 11.84
CA TYR A 194 6.33 0.54 11.59
C TYR A 194 6.16 -0.99 11.57
N LEU A 195 7.21 -1.73 11.21
CA LEU A 195 7.16 -3.21 11.15
C LEU A 195 7.49 -3.86 12.49
N PHE A 196 8.28 -3.19 13.34
CA PHE A 196 8.71 -3.71 14.64
C PHE A 196 7.54 -4.16 15.55
N PRO A 197 6.42 -3.41 15.69
CA PRO A 197 5.29 -3.86 16.50
C PRO A 197 4.62 -5.14 15.98
N LEU A 198 4.83 -5.48 14.71
CA LEU A 198 4.33 -6.70 14.09
C LEU A 198 5.29 -7.88 14.24
N GLY A 199 6.44 -7.69 14.90
CA GLY A 199 7.50 -8.71 15.00
C GLY A 199 8.22 -8.97 13.69
N VAL A 200 8.17 -8.04 12.73
CA VAL A 200 8.76 -8.20 11.40
C VAL A 200 9.97 -7.29 11.24
N GLU A 201 11.10 -7.85 10.82
CA GLU A 201 12.23 -7.06 10.34
C GLU A 201 12.18 -6.93 8.81
N ALA A 202 12.39 -5.72 8.29
CA ALA A 202 12.36 -5.54 6.83
C ALA A 202 13.54 -6.20 6.08
N ASN A 203 14.56 -6.69 6.79
CA ASN A 203 15.61 -7.55 6.23
C ASN A 203 15.12 -8.98 5.96
N ASP A 204 14.01 -9.41 6.58
CA ASP A 204 13.44 -10.73 6.37
C ASP A 204 12.35 -10.74 5.30
N LEU A 205 11.89 -9.55 4.90
CA LEU A 205 10.84 -9.38 3.91
C LEU A 205 11.27 -9.86 2.51
N ARG A 206 10.53 -10.84 1.98
CA ARG A 206 10.72 -11.42 0.66
C ARG A 206 9.45 -11.28 -0.17
N PRO A 207 9.54 -11.29 -1.50
CA PRO A 207 8.35 -11.33 -2.36
C PRO A 207 7.44 -12.51 -1.97
N ALA A 208 6.20 -12.21 -1.59
CA ALA A 208 5.24 -13.20 -1.13
C ALA A 208 4.14 -13.47 -2.17
N LEU A 209 3.67 -12.41 -2.85
CA LEU A 209 2.58 -12.49 -3.81
C LEU A 209 2.71 -11.35 -4.83
N LYS A 210 2.41 -11.64 -6.10
CA LYS A 210 2.25 -10.60 -7.13
C LYS A 210 0.82 -10.61 -7.65
N MET A 211 0.23 -9.43 -7.78
CA MET A 211 -1.17 -9.24 -8.13
C MET A 211 -1.30 -8.11 -9.15
N GLU A 212 -2.22 -8.29 -10.09
CA GLU A 212 -2.67 -7.27 -11.03
C GLU A 212 -4.10 -6.86 -10.66
N GLN A 213 -4.43 -5.58 -10.82
CA GLN A 213 -5.73 -5.07 -10.44
C GLN A 213 -6.24 -4.05 -11.45
N ASP A 214 -7.41 -4.32 -12.02
CA ASP A 214 -8.16 -3.35 -12.80
C ASP A 214 -9.12 -2.62 -11.86
N ARG A 215 -8.98 -1.29 -11.81
CA ARG A 215 -9.70 -0.43 -10.88
C ARG A 215 -10.55 0.56 -11.66
N ARG A 216 -11.84 0.56 -11.41
CA ARG A 216 -12.80 1.53 -11.95
C ARG A 216 -13.33 2.39 -10.82
N ARG A 217 -13.39 3.70 -11.01
CA ARG A 217 -13.79 4.64 -9.96
C ARG A 217 -14.86 5.59 -10.42
N VAL A 218 -15.78 5.87 -9.52
CA VAL A 218 -16.66 7.05 -9.56
C VAL A 218 -16.23 7.98 -8.42
N TYR A 219 -15.77 9.17 -8.80
CA TYR A 219 -15.53 10.24 -7.85
C TYR A 219 -16.77 11.12 -7.78
N ILE A 220 -17.27 11.36 -6.58
CA ILE A 220 -18.35 12.31 -6.32
C ILE A 220 -17.71 13.56 -5.71
N HIS A 221 -18.00 14.71 -6.32
CA HIS A 221 -17.47 16.01 -5.92
C HIS A 221 -18.60 16.92 -5.47
N GLU A 222 -18.30 17.79 -4.53
CA GLU A 222 -19.17 18.88 -4.09
C GLU A 222 -18.35 20.18 -4.16
N TYR A 223 -18.86 21.20 -4.87
CA TYR A 223 -18.11 22.43 -5.14
C TYR A 223 -16.73 22.18 -5.78
N GLY A 224 -16.62 21.12 -6.60
CA GLY A 224 -15.38 20.71 -7.25
C GLY A 224 -14.36 20.01 -6.35
N GLN A 225 -14.71 19.72 -5.09
CA GLN A 225 -13.86 18.96 -4.17
C GLN A 225 -14.41 17.54 -3.96
N PRO A 226 -13.57 16.50 -3.99
CA PRO A 226 -14.02 15.12 -3.79
C PRO A 226 -14.58 14.92 -2.37
N ILE A 227 -15.73 14.25 -2.26
CA ILE A 227 -16.36 13.91 -0.97
C ILE A 227 -16.48 12.41 -0.74
N VAL A 228 -16.73 11.65 -1.80
CA VAL A 228 -16.89 10.19 -1.77
C VAL A 228 -16.21 9.61 -3.01
N THR A 229 -15.54 8.49 -2.84
CA THR A 229 -15.05 7.66 -3.94
C THR A 229 -15.69 6.29 -3.85
N ILE A 230 -16.30 5.84 -4.95
CA ILE A 230 -16.75 4.46 -5.12
C ILE A 230 -15.76 3.80 -6.05
N THR A 231 -15.13 2.73 -5.59
CA THR A 231 -14.13 1.96 -6.34
C THR A 231 -14.66 0.57 -6.58
N LEU A 232 -14.60 0.08 -7.82
CA LEU A 232 -14.84 -1.31 -8.19
C LEU A 232 -13.53 -1.90 -8.72
N ASP A 233 -13.05 -2.93 -8.05
CA ASP A 233 -11.79 -3.58 -8.37
C ASP A 233 -11.99 -5.02 -8.79
N ARG A 234 -11.21 -5.43 -9.80
CA ARG A 234 -10.95 -6.83 -10.09
C ARG A 234 -9.48 -7.11 -9.85
N ALA A 235 -9.19 -7.93 -8.84
CA ALA A 235 -7.84 -8.32 -8.47
C ALA A 235 -7.54 -9.74 -8.95
N THR A 236 -6.41 -9.93 -9.62
CA THR A 236 -6.00 -11.19 -10.24
C THR A 236 -4.57 -11.54 -9.85
N SER A 237 -4.31 -12.79 -9.49
CA SER A 237 -2.93 -13.27 -9.28
C SER A 237 -2.15 -13.13 -10.58
N ALA A 238 -0.91 -12.63 -10.50
CA ALA A 238 -0.05 -12.51 -11.68
C ALA A 238 0.52 -13.87 -12.16
N TYR A 239 0.28 -14.95 -11.40
CA TYR A 239 0.78 -16.29 -11.70
C TYR A 239 -0.36 -17.28 -11.90
N PHE A 240 -0.14 -18.24 -12.81
CA PHE A 240 -1.06 -19.34 -13.09
C PHE A 240 -1.45 -20.07 -11.79
N PRO A 241 -2.74 -20.41 -11.60
CA PRO A 241 -3.86 -20.39 -12.54
C PRO A 241 -4.63 -19.06 -12.60
N TYR A 242 -4.00 -17.96 -12.19
CA TYR A 242 -4.58 -16.61 -12.24
C TYR A 242 -5.92 -16.50 -11.49
N PRO A 243 -6.05 -17.02 -10.25
CA PRO A 243 -7.26 -16.80 -9.47
C PRO A 243 -7.54 -15.30 -9.33
N SER A 244 -8.81 -14.94 -9.39
CA SER A 244 -9.25 -13.55 -9.28
C SER A 244 -10.43 -13.41 -8.33
N PHE A 245 -10.58 -12.22 -7.75
CA PHE A 245 -11.78 -11.81 -7.04
C PHE A 245 -12.11 -10.36 -7.37
N SER A 246 -13.36 -10.00 -7.12
CA SER A 246 -13.85 -8.64 -7.33
C SER A 246 -14.33 -8.07 -6.00
N GLU A 247 -14.05 -6.80 -5.77
CA GLU A 247 -14.53 -6.08 -4.58
C GLU A 247 -14.87 -4.64 -4.91
N MET A 248 -15.74 -4.08 -4.09
CA MET A 248 -16.13 -2.69 -4.17
C MET A 248 -15.80 -1.99 -2.85
N GLU A 249 -15.19 -0.82 -2.94
CA GLU A 249 -14.78 0.01 -1.82
C GLU A 249 -15.59 1.32 -1.90
N ILE A 250 -16.20 1.76 -0.79
CA ILE A 250 -16.83 3.08 -0.68
C ILE A 250 -16.10 3.85 0.42
N GLU A 251 -15.45 4.96 0.03
CA GLU A 251 -14.53 5.71 0.87
C GLU A 251 -14.96 7.19 0.93
N LEU A 252 -14.92 7.76 2.14
CA LEU A 252 -15.03 9.20 2.33
C LEU A 252 -13.70 9.89 2.03
N ASN A 253 -13.73 11.10 1.48
CA ASN A 253 -12.50 11.86 1.30
C ASN A 253 -11.84 12.14 2.65
N GLU A 254 -10.69 11.52 2.87
CA GLU A 254 -9.96 11.54 4.13
C GLU A 254 -9.63 12.95 4.61
N VAL A 255 -9.09 13.81 3.72
CA VAL A 255 -8.68 15.19 4.08
C VAL A 255 -9.89 16.01 4.53
N ARG A 256 -10.98 15.96 3.76
CA ARG A 256 -12.20 16.69 4.08
C ARG A 256 -12.84 16.16 5.35
N TYR A 257 -12.90 14.85 5.53
CA TYR A 257 -13.50 14.24 6.72
C TYR A 257 -12.69 14.54 7.99
N THR A 258 -11.35 14.47 7.95
CA THR A 258 -10.52 14.79 9.11
C THR A 258 -10.62 16.27 9.51
N GLN A 259 -10.70 17.18 8.54
CA GLN A 259 -10.79 18.63 8.78
C GLN A 259 -12.22 19.12 9.11
N ALA A 260 -13.23 18.28 8.88
CA ALA A 260 -14.63 18.61 9.11
C ALA A 260 -14.95 18.77 10.60
N ASN A 261 -15.86 19.71 10.89
CA ASN A 261 -16.51 19.81 12.20
C ASN A 261 -17.50 18.64 12.40
N PHE A 262 -18.07 18.51 13.60
CA PHE A 262 -18.98 17.40 13.92
C PHE A 262 -20.21 17.32 13.00
N GLU A 263 -20.79 18.47 12.66
CA GLU A 263 -21.97 18.54 11.79
C GLU A 263 -21.65 18.06 10.36
N GLU A 264 -20.55 18.54 9.80
CA GLU A 264 -20.08 18.15 8.47
C GLU A 264 -19.70 16.66 8.44
N LYS A 265 -19.04 16.14 9.48
CA LYS A 265 -18.76 14.69 9.60
C LYS A 265 -20.03 13.87 9.54
N LYS A 266 -21.04 14.23 10.34
CA LYS A 266 -22.34 13.56 10.37
C LYS A 266 -23.04 13.64 9.01
N ARG A 267 -22.95 14.77 8.31
CA ARG A 267 -23.51 14.94 6.96
C ARG A 267 -22.83 14.02 5.96
N LEU A 268 -21.50 13.99 5.95
CA LEU A 268 -20.71 13.12 5.07
C LEU A 268 -20.98 11.64 5.35
N GLU A 269 -21.09 11.24 6.61
CA GLU A 269 -21.45 9.88 7.01
C GLU A 269 -22.85 9.51 6.51
N ASN A 270 -23.85 10.37 6.72
CA ASN A 270 -25.21 10.14 6.24
C ASN A 270 -25.26 10.01 4.70
N PHE A 271 -24.48 10.82 3.99
CA PHE A 271 -24.35 10.74 2.54
C PHE A 271 -23.69 9.43 2.10
N ASN A 272 -22.63 9.00 2.80
CA ASN A 272 -21.99 7.72 2.55
C ASN A 272 -22.95 6.53 2.82
N GLU A 273 -23.70 6.59 3.93
CA GLU A 273 -24.70 5.57 4.28
C GLU A 273 -25.86 5.50 3.29
N SER A 274 -26.31 6.63 2.73
CA SER A 274 -27.36 6.62 1.70
C SER A 274 -26.86 5.94 0.42
N ILE A 275 -25.63 6.23 -0.01
CA ILE A 275 -24.98 5.55 -1.15
C ILE A 275 -24.89 4.04 -0.90
N LYS A 276 -24.39 3.62 0.28
CA LYS A 276 -24.29 2.21 0.66
C LYS A 276 -25.64 1.51 0.58
N LYS A 277 -26.67 2.07 1.22
CA LYS A 277 -28.03 1.51 1.22
C LYS A 277 -28.60 1.38 -0.18
N GLN A 278 -28.40 2.40 -1.02
CA GLN A 278 -28.87 2.39 -2.40
C GLN A 278 -28.20 1.28 -3.22
N ILE A 279 -26.88 1.12 -3.12
CA ILE A 279 -26.15 0.10 -3.88
C ILE A 279 -26.47 -1.31 -3.37
N MET A 280 -26.48 -1.52 -2.05
CA MET A 280 -26.79 -2.82 -1.46
C MET A 280 -28.26 -3.23 -1.69
N GLY A 281 -29.18 -2.27 -1.74
CA GLY A 281 -30.57 -2.52 -2.12
C GLY A 281 -30.71 -2.97 -3.57
N GLN A 282 -29.91 -2.42 -4.48
CA GLN A 282 -29.89 -2.81 -5.89
C GLN A 282 -29.22 -4.17 -6.12
N PHE A 283 -28.13 -4.45 -5.39
CA PHE A 283 -27.32 -5.66 -5.54
C PHE A 283 -27.29 -6.45 -4.23
N PRO A 284 -28.35 -7.22 -3.92
CA PRO A 284 -28.46 -7.96 -2.66
C PRO A 284 -27.42 -9.09 -2.51
N GLY A 285 -26.71 -9.43 -3.59
CA GLY A 285 -25.60 -10.38 -3.57
C GLY A 285 -24.31 -9.82 -2.97
N LEU A 286 -24.18 -8.50 -2.82
CA LEU A 286 -23.02 -7.86 -2.21
C LEU A 286 -22.97 -8.18 -0.71
N ARG A 287 -21.79 -8.56 -0.22
CA ARG A 287 -21.57 -8.90 1.19
C ARG A 287 -20.44 -8.06 1.76
N GLN A 288 -20.61 -7.56 2.98
CA GLN A 288 -19.52 -6.86 3.66
C GLN A 288 -18.36 -7.82 3.92
N ASP A 289 -17.17 -7.42 3.49
CA ASP A 289 -15.96 -8.22 3.61
C ASP A 289 -14.74 -7.29 3.73
N GLN A 290 -14.30 -7.08 4.98
CA GLN A 290 -13.15 -6.24 5.33
C GLN A 290 -11.82 -6.98 5.26
N THR A 291 -11.78 -8.23 4.79
CA THR A 291 -10.52 -8.96 4.68
C THR A 291 -9.55 -8.22 3.73
N PRO A 292 -8.27 -8.04 4.08
CA PRO A 292 -7.32 -7.38 3.20
C PRO A 292 -7.14 -8.13 1.87
N LYS A 293 -6.91 -7.41 0.77
CA LYS A 293 -6.63 -8.01 -0.55
C LYS A 293 -5.49 -9.04 -0.52
N TYR A 294 -4.45 -8.78 0.28
CA TYR A 294 -3.34 -9.71 0.47
C TYR A 294 -3.84 -11.06 1.01
N ASN A 295 -4.62 -11.03 2.10
CA ASN A 295 -5.22 -12.21 2.71
C ASN A 295 -6.20 -12.92 1.77
N LYS A 296 -7.07 -12.18 1.07
CA LYS A 296 -8.00 -12.76 0.09
C LYS A 296 -7.26 -13.49 -1.02
N MET A 297 -6.29 -12.84 -1.64
CA MET A 297 -5.52 -13.44 -2.74
C MET A 297 -4.66 -14.62 -2.24
N HIS A 298 -4.05 -14.50 -1.06
CA HIS A 298 -3.29 -15.61 -0.47
C HIS A 298 -4.17 -16.84 -0.23
N ALA A 299 -5.37 -16.66 0.33
CA ALA A 299 -6.34 -17.75 0.53
C ALA A 299 -6.76 -18.38 -0.80
N LEU A 300 -7.03 -17.58 -1.83
CA LEU A 300 -7.40 -18.07 -3.16
C LEU A 300 -6.27 -18.87 -3.82
N VAL A 301 -5.03 -18.39 -3.72
CA VAL A 301 -3.87 -19.07 -4.31
C VAL A 301 -3.54 -20.36 -3.55
N SER A 302 -3.53 -20.31 -2.21
CA SER A 302 -3.20 -21.48 -1.37
C SER A 302 -4.28 -22.56 -1.40
N GLY A 303 -5.55 -22.19 -1.58
CA GLY A 303 -6.66 -23.14 -1.76
C GLY A 303 -6.75 -23.76 -3.16
N ASN A 304 -5.94 -23.31 -4.12
CA ASN A 304 -6.02 -23.77 -5.51
C ASN A 304 -5.03 -24.92 -5.78
N VAL A 305 -5.57 -26.11 -6.01
CA VAL A 305 -4.77 -27.32 -6.33
C VAL A 305 -3.88 -27.11 -7.55
N LEU A 306 -4.37 -26.43 -8.60
CA LEU A 306 -3.57 -26.15 -9.79
C LEU A 306 -2.41 -25.20 -9.48
N ALA A 307 -2.60 -24.22 -8.59
CA ALA A 307 -1.51 -23.36 -8.13
C ALA A 307 -0.45 -24.15 -7.36
N MET A 308 -0.89 -25.08 -6.50
CA MET A 308 0.00 -25.97 -5.76
C MET A 308 0.82 -26.86 -6.70
N VAL A 309 0.18 -27.47 -7.70
CA VAL A 309 0.87 -28.28 -8.72
C VAL A 309 1.83 -27.43 -9.52
N ALA A 310 1.38 -26.28 -10.04
CA ALA A 310 2.19 -25.36 -10.84
C ALA A 310 3.45 -24.89 -10.10
N GLY A 311 3.31 -24.53 -8.83
CA GLY A 311 4.45 -24.13 -7.98
C GLY A 311 5.45 -25.25 -7.70
N ASN A 312 5.05 -26.52 -7.88
CA ASN A 312 5.88 -27.69 -7.62
C ASN A 312 6.30 -28.44 -8.90
N VAL A 313 6.01 -27.91 -10.10
CA VAL A 313 6.37 -28.56 -11.38
C VAL A 313 7.84 -28.98 -11.44
N PRO A 314 8.84 -28.17 -11.05
CA PRO A 314 10.24 -28.61 -11.09
C PRO A 314 10.50 -29.85 -10.22
N TYR A 315 9.88 -29.93 -9.05
CA TYR A 315 10.01 -31.09 -8.15
C TYR A 315 9.26 -32.31 -8.67
N ILE A 316 8.09 -32.12 -9.28
CA ILE A 316 7.31 -33.19 -9.92
C ILE A 316 8.12 -33.77 -11.10
N VAL A 317 8.71 -32.91 -11.94
CA VAL A 317 9.58 -33.33 -13.05
C VAL A 317 10.81 -34.06 -12.51
N LEU A 318 11.47 -33.54 -11.48
CA LEU A 318 12.62 -34.20 -10.86
C LEU A 318 12.25 -35.57 -10.28
N ALA A 319 11.13 -35.68 -9.59
CA ALA A 319 10.61 -36.94 -9.06
C ALA A 319 10.30 -37.93 -10.19
N GLY A 320 9.73 -37.46 -11.31
CA GLY A 320 9.49 -38.27 -12.49
C GLY A 320 10.78 -38.81 -13.12
N ILE A 321 11.80 -37.96 -13.28
CA ILE A 321 13.13 -38.36 -13.78
C ILE A 321 13.75 -39.41 -12.86
N PHE A 322 13.72 -39.18 -11.55
CA PHE A 322 14.27 -40.10 -10.55
C PHE A 322 13.53 -41.45 -10.56
N GLY A 323 12.19 -41.42 -10.60
CA GLY A 323 11.37 -42.63 -10.68
C GLY A 323 11.64 -43.44 -11.96
N PHE A 324 11.80 -42.76 -13.09
CA PHE A 324 12.16 -43.40 -14.36
C PHE A 324 13.56 -44.03 -14.32
N ALA A 325 14.54 -43.33 -13.74
CA ALA A 325 15.88 -43.87 -13.55
C ALA A 325 15.88 -45.14 -12.68
N LEU A 326 15.14 -45.13 -11.56
CA LEU A 326 14.95 -46.32 -10.71
C LEU A 326 14.26 -47.45 -11.47
N PHE A 327 13.22 -47.16 -12.24
CA PHE A 327 12.53 -48.15 -13.06
C PHE A 327 13.49 -48.83 -14.04
N LEU A 328 14.31 -48.07 -14.76
CA LEU A 328 15.32 -48.62 -15.66
C LEU A 328 16.35 -49.47 -14.94
N PHE A 329 16.79 -49.06 -13.75
CA PHE A 329 17.74 -49.82 -12.94
C PHE A 329 17.22 -51.22 -12.56
N PHE A 330 15.92 -51.34 -12.24
CA PHE A 330 15.32 -52.63 -11.85
C PHE A 330 14.82 -53.48 -13.03
N THR A 331 14.37 -52.86 -14.12
CA THR A 331 13.75 -53.58 -15.25
C THR A 331 14.74 -53.99 -16.32
N VAL A 332 15.81 -53.22 -16.51
CA VAL A 332 16.89 -53.61 -17.42
C VAL A 332 17.74 -54.66 -16.70
N LYS A 333 17.28 -55.92 -16.75
CA LYS A 333 18.11 -57.09 -16.46
C LYS A 333 19.26 -57.07 -17.46
N ARG A 334 20.41 -56.51 -17.06
CA ARG A 334 21.63 -56.73 -17.80
C ARG A 334 21.92 -58.24 -17.71
N PRO A 335 22.11 -58.96 -18.83
CA PRO A 335 22.88 -60.19 -18.79
C PRO A 335 24.30 -59.79 -18.37
N LEU A 336 24.53 -59.77 -17.05
CA LEU A 336 25.85 -59.68 -16.48
C LEU A 336 26.53 -61.00 -16.83
N PHE A 337 27.40 -60.93 -17.84
CA PHE A 337 28.23 -62.03 -18.34
C PHE A 337 27.46 -63.09 -19.15
N SER A 338 27.39 -62.87 -20.47
CA SER A 338 27.54 -64.00 -21.39
C SER A 338 29.06 -64.23 -21.56
N PRO A 339 29.57 -65.45 -21.34
CA PRO A 339 31.00 -65.76 -21.32
C PRO A 339 31.74 -65.47 -22.62
#